data_AF-A0A2N1TEZ2-F1
#
_entry.id   AF-A0A2N1TEZ2-F1
#
_cell.length_a   1.000
_cell.length_b   1.000
_cell.length_c   1.000
_cell.angle_alpha   90.00
_cell.angle_beta   90.00
_cell.angle_gamma   90.00
#
_symmetry.space_group_name_H-M   'P 1'
#
loop_
_entity.id
_entity.type
_entity.pdbx_description
1 polymer ?
#
loop_
_entity_poly.entity_id
_entity_poly.type
_entity_poly.pdbx_seq_one_letter_code
_entity_poly.pdbx_strand_id
1 'polypeptide(L)'
;MIRYYIRDFVPARSVNMETENSIFNNHKGAVRVITGVLLTAFFTVFISLQPAPAQTEKVKKTAADKNTGTAVTVPKPAVKDTKTKAAPDTTAKAAKPQEKKAPPTKEEIEKKEKEAQIEHDKKMQKWIRDTLAFGVHKDRKEAIVQILTIKDQGLKEELVNDLVELLKTEYDSDVKVKALTTMGEIKVQKGLPEITALLDDVSIDVRIAAVYALKNLKADSAKGILIEKLKKEKMHTDSQFIEALIITLGEFNATELIPFARETIEKNDSAGTIRERFVLFLGNIKSTESKDFLLNLFKNEEEDVTLRAYAVNSLAKLGIKEVTPDIKTVLSTIDTYPMDKKKRYYSLSIYSIAALVKLGDTDATPRLINSLKSDSAGVRLKAIELLKELKDKRTIDILQYKMKHDPNNRVRKAATEALKEMGVAVEESTTDKNNTDQPQNEEE
;
A
#
# COMPACT_ATOMS: atom_id res chain seq x y z
N MET A 1 7.47 5.69 -7.94
CA MET A 1 6.09 5.42 -7.45
C MET A 1 6.06 4.90 -5.99
N ILE A 2 7.07 5.19 -5.17
CA ILE A 2 7.34 4.46 -3.91
C ILE A 2 6.46 4.93 -2.71
N ARG A 3 5.92 6.16 -2.75
CA ARG A 3 5.14 6.79 -1.66
C ARG A 3 3.88 6.04 -1.18
N TYR A 4 3.45 4.96 -1.83
CA TYR A 4 2.25 4.20 -1.46
C TYR A 4 2.49 2.94 -0.62
N TYR A 5 3.67 2.30 -0.69
CA TYR A 5 3.91 1.01 -0.01
C TYR A 5 4.42 1.14 1.45
N ILE A 6 4.85 2.32 1.88
CA ILE A 6 5.37 2.56 3.25
C ILE A 6 4.23 2.87 4.25
N ARG A 7 3.03 3.21 3.75
CA ARG A 7 1.94 3.80 4.55
C ARG A 7 1.38 2.88 5.64
N ASP A 8 1.45 1.56 5.48
CA ASP A 8 0.67 0.63 6.30
C ASP A 8 1.42 0.09 7.53
N PHE A 9 2.68 0.50 7.76
CA PHE A 9 3.51 0.04 8.90
C PHE A 9 4.21 1.15 9.71
N VAL A 10 3.99 2.44 9.40
CA VAL A 10 4.50 3.57 10.20
C VAL A 10 3.38 4.59 10.45
N PRO A 11 3.04 4.93 11.71
CA PRO A 11 2.07 6.00 11.98
C PRO A 11 2.66 7.35 11.52
N ALA A 12 1.94 8.05 10.64
CA ALA A 12 2.41 9.28 10.03
C ALA A 12 2.47 10.43 11.05
N ARG A 13 3.65 10.66 11.64
CA ARG A 13 3.91 11.85 12.47
C ARG A 13 4.12 13.10 11.63
N SER A 14 3.65 14.22 12.16
CA SER A 14 3.85 15.55 11.61
C SER A 14 5.29 16.01 11.82
N VAL A 15 5.88 16.61 10.78
CA VAL A 15 7.04 17.50 10.94
C VAL A 15 6.50 18.80 11.54
N ASN A 16 6.94 19.16 12.73
CA ASN A 16 6.82 20.53 13.23
C ASN A 16 7.98 21.34 12.66
N MET A 17 7.71 22.37 11.87
CA MET A 17 8.70 23.36 11.44
C MET A 17 8.54 24.62 12.28
N GLU A 18 9.28 24.72 13.40
CA GLU A 18 9.20 25.92 14.24
C GLU A 18 10.47 26.20 15.09
N THR A 19 11.66 26.10 14.49
CA THR A 19 12.86 26.83 14.95
C THR A 19 13.96 26.84 13.88
N GLU A 20 14.00 27.85 13.00
CA GLU A 20 15.26 28.33 12.41
C GLU A 20 15.04 29.69 11.72
N ASN A 21 15.20 30.78 12.48
CA ASN A 21 15.02 32.14 11.97
C ASN A 21 16.26 33.00 12.28
N SER A 22 17.41 32.58 11.75
CA SER A 22 18.65 33.36 11.67
C SER A 22 19.63 32.71 10.67
N ILE A 23 20.67 33.45 10.29
CA ILE A 23 21.84 32.98 9.52
C ILE A 23 21.56 32.43 8.09
N PHE A 24 21.23 33.31 7.14
CA PHE A 24 22.23 33.73 6.13
C PHE A 24 21.70 34.83 5.22
N ASN A 25 22.55 35.82 4.95
CA ASN A 25 22.31 36.91 3.99
C ASN A 25 23.53 37.02 3.06
N ASN A 26 23.32 37.45 1.81
CA ASN A 26 24.24 37.29 0.65
C ASN A 26 24.45 35.82 0.23
N HIS A 27 24.37 35.44 -1.05
CA HIS A 27 24.85 36.16 -2.25
C HIS A 27 23.87 36.20 -3.43
N LYS A 28 24.05 37.18 -4.31
CA LYS A 28 23.40 37.28 -5.63
C LYS A 28 24.19 36.46 -6.67
N GLY A 29 23.50 35.67 -7.49
CA GLY A 29 24.07 35.02 -8.67
C GLY A 29 22.96 34.52 -9.59
N ALA A 30 22.84 35.08 -10.80
CA ALA A 30 21.71 34.81 -11.69
C ALA A 30 22.11 33.94 -12.89
N VAL A 31 21.33 32.89 -13.16
CA VAL A 31 21.30 32.21 -14.46
C VAL A 31 19.83 32.02 -14.86
N ARG A 32 19.43 32.62 -15.99
CA ARG A 32 18.17 32.35 -16.67
C ARG A 32 18.46 31.46 -17.87
N VAL A 33 17.86 30.27 -17.94
CA VAL A 33 17.73 29.52 -19.20
C VAL A 33 16.26 29.13 -19.41
N ILE A 34 15.74 29.71 -20.49
CA ILE A 34 14.49 29.50 -21.21
C ILE A 34 13.91 28.07 -21.06
N THR A 35 12.65 27.99 -20.64
CA THR A 35 11.70 26.94 -21.07
C THR A 35 10.38 27.58 -21.47
N GLY A 36 9.70 27.00 -22.47
CA GLY A 36 8.41 27.47 -22.95
C GLY A 36 7.86 26.60 -24.06
N VAL A 37 6.57 26.82 -24.38
CA VAL A 37 5.75 26.19 -25.43
C VAL A 37 5.07 24.84 -25.08
N LEU A 38 3.76 24.96 -24.85
CA LEU A 38 2.66 24.01 -25.07
C LEU A 38 2.69 22.61 -24.43
N LEU A 39 1.81 22.44 -23.45
CA LEU A 39 1.19 21.14 -23.13
C LEU A 39 -0.25 21.13 -23.72
N THR A 40 -0.51 20.34 -24.76
CA THR A 40 -1.85 20.16 -25.34
C THR A 40 -2.53 18.92 -24.78
N ALA A 41 -3.51 19.11 -23.89
CA ALA A 41 -4.26 18.01 -23.28
C ALA A 41 -5.35 17.47 -24.22
N PHE A 42 -5.21 16.24 -24.71
CA PHE A 42 -6.27 15.53 -25.42
C PHE A 42 -7.22 14.82 -24.44
N PHE A 43 -8.43 15.35 -24.28
CA PHE A 43 -9.56 14.65 -23.69
C PHE A 43 -10.32 13.89 -24.79
N THR A 44 -10.29 12.56 -24.78
CA THR A 44 -11.14 11.72 -25.62
C THR A 44 -12.42 11.33 -24.87
N VAL A 45 -13.49 12.10 -25.06
CA VAL A 45 -14.83 11.77 -24.55
C VAL A 45 -15.53 10.82 -25.52
N PHE A 46 -15.96 9.65 -25.03
CA PHE A 46 -16.86 8.77 -25.79
C PHE A 46 -18.27 9.36 -25.80
N ILE A 47 -18.76 9.77 -26.98
CA ILE A 47 -20.17 10.07 -27.23
C ILE A 47 -20.69 9.12 -28.31
N SER A 48 -21.64 8.27 -27.93
CA SER A 48 -22.30 7.30 -28.80
C SER A 48 -23.52 7.94 -29.46
N LEU A 49 -23.50 8.18 -30.77
CA LEU A 49 -24.70 8.58 -31.53
C LEU A 49 -24.86 7.73 -32.80
N GLN A 50 -26.11 7.47 -33.19
CA GLN A 50 -26.50 6.59 -34.30
C GLN A 50 -26.61 7.36 -35.64
N PRO A 51 -26.55 6.67 -36.80
CA PRO A 51 -26.67 7.32 -38.10
C PRO A 51 -28.11 7.81 -38.38
N ALA A 52 -28.23 9.03 -38.91
CA ALA A 52 -29.49 9.60 -39.38
C ALA A 52 -29.73 9.34 -40.88
N PRO A 53 -30.98 9.16 -41.34
CA PRO A 53 -31.29 8.84 -42.74
C PRO A 53 -31.34 10.09 -43.64
N ALA A 54 -31.13 9.87 -44.94
CA ALA A 54 -31.30 10.91 -45.96
C ALA A 54 -32.77 11.04 -46.41
N GLN A 55 -33.20 12.27 -46.68
CA GLN A 55 -34.37 12.58 -47.52
C GLN A 55 -34.02 13.68 -48.53
N THR A 56 -34.76 13.70 -49.63
CA THR A 56 -34.49 14.50 -50.85
C THR A 56 -35.53 15.58 -51.07
N GLU A 57 -35.19 16.73 -51.70
CA GLU A 57 -36.05 17.31 -52.75
C GLU A 57 -35.38 18.37 -53.68
N LYS A 58 -35.83 18.36 -54.95
CA LYS A 58 -36.01 19.46 -55.92
C LYS A 58 -34.84 20.40 -56.35
N VAL A 59 -34.09 19.92 -57.35
CA VAL A 59 -34.08 20.43 -58.76
C VAL A 59 -34.01 21.94 -59.05
N LYS A 60 -32.99 22.35 -59.83
CA LYS A 60 -33.15 23.26 -61.00
C LYS A 60 -32.14 22.93 -62.12
N LYS A 61 -32.44 23.39 -63.35
CA LYS A 61 -31.73 23.08 -64.63
C LYS A 61 -30.40 23.87 -64.73
N THR A 62 -29.38 23.47 -65.50
CA THR A 62 -29.32 23.44 -66.99
C THR A 62 -28.52 22.24 -67.56
N ALA A 63 -28.35 22.15 -68.89
CA ALA A 63 -27.94 20.95 -69.62
C ALA A 63 -26.71 21.14 -70.54
N ALA A 64 -26.01 20.04 -70.84
CA ALA A 64 -25.14 19.86 -72.01
C ALA A 64 -25.15 18.37 -72.44
N ASP A 65 -25.21 18.12 -73.75
CA ASP A 65 -25.66 16.87 -74.40
C ASP A 65 -24.52 15.94 -74.88
N LYS A 66 -24.78 14.61 -74.84
CA LYS A 66 -24.38 13.48 -75.75
C LYS A 66 -24.13 12.17 -74.96
N ASN A 67 -24.93 11.09 -75.10
CA ASN A 67 -25.14 10.17 -76.25
C ASN A 67 -23.92 9.23 -76.46
N THR A 68 -23.99 7.89 -76.55
CA THR A 68 -25.05 6.92 -76.98
C THR A 68 -25.14 5.65 -76.08
N GLY A 69 -26.23 4.86 -76.19
CA GLY A 69 -26.28 3.47 -75.65
C GLY A 69 -27.66 2.89 -75.25
N THR A 70 -28.47 2.42 -76.21
CA THR A 70 -29.75 1.68 -75.98
C THR A 70 -29.51 0.23 -75.51
N ALA A 71 -30.21 -0.36 -74.52
CA ALA A 71 -31.66 -0.59 -74.30
C ALA A 71 -32.26 -1.65 -75.28
N VAL A 72 -32.95 -2.73 -74.84
CA VAL A 72 -34.41 -2.94 -74.54
C VAL A 72 -34.59 -4.50 -74.43
N THR A 73 -35.48 -5.27 -73.74
CA THR A 73 -36.76 -5.25 -72.92
C THR A 73 -36.73 -6.49 -71.96
N VAL A 74 -37.49 -6.75 -70.86
CA VAL A 74 -38.71 -6.21 -70.18
C VAL A 74 -40.08 -6.72 -70.72
N PRO A 75 -41.04 -7.31 -69.93
CA PRO A 75 -41.01 -8.02 -68.63
C PRO A 75 -41.92 -9.30 -68.54
N LYS A 76 -42.24 -9.76 -67.30
CA LYS A 76 -43.39 -10.57 -66.76
C LYS A 76 -44.53 -11.04 -67.71
N PRO A 77 -45.16 -12.22 -67.47
CA PRO A 77 -46.25 -12.32 -66.45
C PRO A 77 -46.35 -13.66 -65.69
N ALA A 78 -47.51 -13.96 -65.07
CA ALA A 78 -47.73 -14.98 -64.03
C ALA A 78 -48.71 -16.13 -64.41
N VAL A 79 -48.71 -17.21 -63.62
CA VAL A 79 -49.73 -18.29 -63.54
C VAL A 79 -49.87 -18.62 -62.03
N LYS A 80 -51.01 -18.63 -61.30
CA LYS A 80 -52.41 -19.08 -61.46
C LYS A 80 -52.65 -20.53 -60.98
N ASP A 81 -53.56 -20.71 -60.01
CA ASP A 81 -53.88 -22.00 -59.39
C ASP A 81 -54.72 -22.94 -60.26
N THR A 82 -54.55 -24.25 -60.04
CA THR A 82 -55.59 -25.28 -60.26
C THR A 82 -55.42 -26.46 -59.31
N LYS A 83 -56.52 -27.00 -58.78
CA LYS A 83 -56.56 -28.22 -57.96
C LYS A 83 -56.97 -29.45 -58.78
N THR A 84 -56.30 -30.57 -58.58
CA THR A 84 -56.88 -31.92 -58.82
C THR A 84 -56.43 -32.87 -57.70
N LYS A 85 -57.27 -33.85 -57.34
CA LYS A 85 -56.98 -34.87 -56.30
C LYS A 85 -56.17 -36.04 -56.87
N ALA A 86 -55.21 -36.55 -56.09
CA ALA A 86 -55.05 -37.99 -55.79
C ALA A 86 -53.94 -38.21 -54.74
N ALA A 87 -54.02 -39.30 -54.00
CA ALA A 87 -52.99 -39.83 -53.10
C ALA A 87 -53.31 -41.33 -52.83
N PRO A 88 -52.39 -42.14 -52.28
CA PRO A 88 -50.97 -41.87 -51.97
C PRO A 88 -50.01 -42.83 -52.71
N ASP A 89 -48.70 -42.59 -52.61
CA ASP A 89 -47.74 -43.69 -52.40
C ASP A 89 -46.52 -43.20 -51.60
N THR A 90 -45.58 -44.10 -51.34
CA THR A 90 -44.73 -44.12 -50.16
C THR A 90 -43.26 -43.80 -50.48
N THR A 91 -42.65 -42.95 -49.65
CA THR A 91 -41.31 -43.16 -49.02
C THR A 91 -40.91 -41.93 -48.21
N ALA A 92 -40.97 -42.03 -46.88
CA ALA A 92 -40.47 -40.98 -46.00
C ALA A 92 -38.92 -41.02 -45.95
N LYS A 93 -38.27 -40.08 -46.64
CA LYS A 93 -36.80 -39.94 -46.59
C LYS A 93 -36.39 -39.36 -45.23
N ALA A 94 -36.07 -40.23 -44.28
CA ALA A 94 -35.79 -39.87 -42.90
C ALA A 94 -34.69 -38.81 -42.77
N ALA A 95 -35.03 -37.65 -42.23
CA ALA A 95 -34.06 -36.67 -41.78
C ALA A 95 -33.33 -37.23 -40.55
N LYS A 96 -31.99 -37.21 -40.54
CA LYS A 96 -31.22 -37.54 -39.34
C LYS A 96 -31.60 -36.58 -38.21
N PRO A 97 -31.87 -37.07 -36.98
CA PRO A 97 -32.04 -36.19 -35.83
C PRO A 97 -30.81 -35.30 -35.65
N GLN A 98 -31.01 -33.98 -35.56
CA GLN A 98 -30.02 -33.13 -34.92
C GLN A 98 -30.10 -33.39 -33.42
N GLU A 99 -29.14 -34.15 -32.90
CA GLU A 99 -28.96 -34.29 -31.46
C GLU A 99 -28.74 -32.91 -30.83
N LYS A 100 -29.74 -32.42 -30.10
CA LYS A 100 -29.53 -31.35 -29.14
C LYS A 100 -28.65 -31.92 -28.03
N LYS A 101 -27.33 -31.72 -28.14
CA LYS A 101 -26.40 -32.02 -27.05
C LYS A 101 -26.95 -31.43 -25.76
N ALA A 102 -26.93 -32.24 -24.69
CA ALA A 102 -27.35 -31.78 -23.38
C ALA A 102 -26.55 -30.52 -22.97
N PRO A 103 -27.13 -29.60 -22.18
CA PRO A 103 -26.36 -28.52 -21.57
C PRO A 103 -25.15 -29.11 -20.83
N PRO A 104 -23.95 -28.52 -20.96
CA PRO A 104 -22.75 -29.08 -20.36
C PRO A 104 -22.89 -29.14 -18.84
N THR A 105 -22.33 -30.18 -18.22
CA THR A 105 -22.40 -30.36 -16.76
C THR A 105 -21.54 -29.30 -16.06
N LYS A 106 -21.78 -29.06 -14.76
CA LYS A 106 -20.92 -28.17 -13.96
C LYS A 106 -19.45 -28.59 -14.02
N GLU A 107 -19.19 -29.89 -13.97
CA GLU A 107 -17.85 -30.47 -14.06
C GLU A 107 -17.19 -30.22 -15.44
N GLU A 108 -17.96 -30.30 -16.53
CA GLU A 108 -17.49 -29.96 -17.87
C GLU A 108 -17.21 -28.46 -18.05
N ILE A 109 -17.99 -27.60 -17.39
CA ILE A 109 -17.78 -26.15 -17.38
C ILE A 109 -16.51 -25.82 -16.58
N GLU A 110 -16.41 -26.27 -15.34
CA GLU A 110 -15.24 -26.09 -14.48
C GLU A 110 -13.95 -26.64 -15.13
N LYS A 111 -14.03 -27.78 -15.82
CA LYS A 111 -12.90 -28.36 -16.55
C LYS A 111 -12.45 -27.43 -17.68
N LYS A 112 -13.38 -26.91 -18.49
CA LYS A 112 -13.05 -25.97 -19.58
C LYS A 112 -12.51 -24.64 -19.06
N GLU A 113 -13.03 -24.15 -17.94
CA GLU A 113 -12.51 -22.95 -17.27
C GLU A 113 -11.07 -23.15 -16.76
N LYS A 114 -10.77 -24.32 -16.18
CA LYS A 114 -9.41 -24.71 -15.76
C LYS A 114 -8.47 -24.87 -16.97
N GLU A 115 -8.91 -25.51 -18.04
CA GLU A 115 -8.14 -25.66 -19.30
C GLU A 115 -7.84 -24.29 -19.95
N ALA A 116 -8.85 -23.41 -20.05
CA ALA A 116 -8.69 -22.07 -20.58
C ALA A 116 -7.79 -21.18 -19.70
N GLN A 117 -7.84 -21.33 -18.37
CA GLN A 117 -6.92 -20.64 -17.45
C GLN A 117 -5.47 -21.08 -17.65
N ILE A 118 -5.21 -22.39 -17.82
CA ILE A 118 -3.87 -22.92 -18.07
C ILE A 118 -3.34 -22.42 -19.43
N GLU A 119 -4.20 -22.32 -20.45
CA GLU A 119 -3.80 -21.76 -21.75
C GLU A 119 -3.53 -20.24 -21.67
N HIS A 120 -4.37 -19.50 -20.94
CA HIS A 120 -4.14 -18.08 -20.63
C HIS A 120 -2.79 -17.87 -19.93
N ASP A 121 -2.51 -18.63 -18.87
CA ASP A 121 -1.31 -18.45 -18.07
C ASP A 121 -0.04 -18.79 -18.85
N LYS A 122 -0.09 -19.78 -19.76
CA LYS A 122 1.02 -20.08 -20.69
C LYS A 122 1.25 -18.96 -21.72
N LYS A 123 0.18 -18.36 -22.25
CA LYS A 123 0.28 -17.19 -23.15
C LYS A 123 0.85 -15.97 -22.42
N MET A 124 0.39 -15.73 -21.19
CA MET A 124 0.88 -14.66 -20.34
C MET A 124 2.35 -14.87 -19.95
N GLN A 125 2.75 -16.08 -19.54
CA GLN A 125 4.14 -16.45 -19.26
C GLN A 125 5.05 -16.18 -20.45
N LYS A 126 4.63 -16.57 -21.67
CA LYS A 126 5.39 -16.28 -22.89
C LYS A 126 5.52 -14.77 -23.13
N TRP A 127 4.42 -14.01 -23.05
CA TRP A 127 4.45 -12.56 -23.24
C TRP A 127 5.34 -11.86 -22.19
N ILE A 128 5.32 -12.31 -20.93
CA ILE A 128 6.22 -11.81 -19.88
C ILE A 128 7.68 -12.08 -20.28
N ARG A 129 8.03 -13.30 -20.67
CA ARG A 129 9.39 -13.67 -21.11
C ARG A 129 9.86 -12.86 -22.32
N ASP A 130 9.04 -12.75 -23.36
CA ASP A 130 9.31 -11.93 -24.55
C ASP A 130 9.56 -10.46 -24.15
N THR A 131 8.73 -9.91 -23.27
CA THR A 131 8.82 -8.51 -22.83
C THR A 131 10.03 -8.27 -21.92
N LEU A 132 10.35 -9.21 -21.02
CA LEU A 132 11.54 -9.16 -20.15
C LEU A 132 12.84 -9.14 -20.95
N ALA A 133 12.89 -9.83 -22.09
CA ALA A 133 14.05 -9.89 -22.97
C ALA A 133 14.18 -8.71 -23.95
N PHE A 134 13.06 -8.19 -24.49
CA PHE A 134 13.09 -7.26 -25.63
C PHE A 134 12.36 -5.91 -25.40
N GLY A 135 11.60 -5.76 -24.31
CA GLY A 135 10.84 -4.53 -24.01
C GLY A 135 11.71 -3.39 -23.46
N VAL A 136 11.16 -2.17 -23.40
CA VAL A 136 11.80 -1.06 -22.67
C VAL A 136 11.58 -1.19 -21.17
N HIS A 137 12.35 -0.49 -20.33
CA HIS A 137 12.26 -0.59 -18.86
C HIS A 137 10.83 -0.40 -18.32
N LYS A 138 10.01 0.46 -18.94
CA LYS A 138 8.59 0.64 -18.58
C LYS A 138 7.82 -0.68 -18.73
N ASP A 139 7.81 -1.23 -19.93
CA ASP A 139 7.05 -2.43 -20.30
C ASP A 139 7.57 -3.65 -19.53
N ARG A 140 8.88 -3.72 -19.27
CA ARG A 140 9.50 -4.72 -18.41
C ARG A 140 8.99 -4.64 -16.97
N LYS A 141 8.86 -3.44 -16.39
CA LYS A 141 8.25 -3.25 -15.06
C LYS A 141 6.77 -3.62 -15.03
N GLU A 142 6.04 -3.43 -16.12
CA GLU A 142 4.64 -3.86 -16.26
C GLU A 142 4.52 -5.39 -16.39
N ALA A 143 5.40 -6.03 -17.18
CA ALA A 143 5.48 -7.48 -17.34
C ALA A 143 5.83 -8.21 -16.03
N ILE A 144 6.74 -7.67 -15.22
CA ILE A 144 7.04 -8.22 -13.88
C ILE A 144 5.78 -8.25 -13.00
N VAL A 145 4.95 -7.19 -13.01
CA VAL A 145 3.70 -7.18 -12.23
C VAL A 145 2.73 -8.27 -12.70
N GLN A 146 2.69 -8.60 -13.99
CA GLN A 146 1.80 -9.66 -14.50
C GLN A 146 2.15 -11.07 -14.02
N ILE A 147 3.36 -11.31 -13.47
CA ILE A 147 3.69 -12.59 -12.82
C ILE A 147 2.73 -12.88 -11.64
N LEU A 148 2.19 -11.84 -11.00
CA LEU A 148 1.23 -11.97 -9.91
C LEU A 148 -0.13 -12.51 -10.38
N THR A 149 -0.54 -12.23 -11.64
CA THR A 149 -1.87 -12.57 -12.18
C THR A 149 -1.98 -14.01 -12.68
N ILE A 150 -0.85 -14.65 -12.96
CA ILE A 150 -0.73 -16.10 -13.20
C ILE A 150 -1.37 -16.86 -12.01
N LYS A 151 -2.16 -17.90 -12.29
CA LYS A 151 -2.74 -18.80 -11.27
C LYS A 151 -2.00 -20.13 -11.17
N ASP A 152 -1.39 -20.60 -12.25
CA ASP A 152 -0.50 -21.77 -12.22
C ASP A 152 0.78 -21.48 -11.41
N GLN A 153 0.95 -22.19 -10.29
CA GLN A 153 2.07 -21.99 -9.38
C GLN A 153 3.41 -22.45 -9.97
N GLY A 154 3.42 -23.47 -10.84
CA GLY A 154 4.64 -23.95 -11.50
C GLY A 154 5.16 -22.93 -12.52
N LEU A 155 4.26 -22.37 -13.34
CA LEU A 155 4.62 -21.29 -14.28
C LEU A 155 5.07 -20.02 -13.53
N LYS A 156 4.54 -19.77 -12.32
CA LYS A 156 4.95 -18.66 -11.46
C LYS A 156 6.33 -18.87 -10.83
N GLU A 157 6.64 -20.09 -10.39
CA GLU A 157 7.99 -20.47 -9.90
C GLU A 157 9.03 -20.46 -11.03
N GLU A 158 8.65 -20.85 -12.24
CA GLU A 158 9.43 -20.63 -13.45
C GLU A 158 9.76 -19.15 -13.67
N LEU A 159 8.76 -18.27 -13.63
CA LEU A 159 8.94 -16.82 -13.81
C LEU A 159 9.79 -16.20 -12.69
N VAL A 160 9.74 -16.72 -11.46
CA VAL A 160 10.68 -16.32 -10.40
C VAL A 160 12.12 -16.67 -10.76
N ASN A 161 12.39 -17.81 -11.41
CA ASN A 161 13.73 -18.13 -11.90
C ASN A 161 14.21 -17.12 -12.95
N ASP A 162 13.31 -16.72 -13.85
CA ASP A 162 13.60 -15.72 -14.87
C ASP A 162 13.93 -14.35 -14.23
N LEU A 163 13.27 -13.99 -13.11
CA LEU A 163 13.64 -12.82 -12.30
C LEU A 163 14.99 -12.96 -11.59
N VAL A 164 15.34 -14.16 -11.08
CA VAL A 164 16.65 -14.39 -10.44
C VAL A 164 17.80 -14.18 -11.42
N GLU A 165 17.64 -14.61 -12.67
CA GLU A 165 18.66 -14.36 -13.71
C GLU A 165 18.67 -12.88 -14.15
N LEU A 166 17.50 -12.24 -14.22
CA LEU A 166 17.38 -10.81 -14.48
C LEU A 166 18.17 -9.96 -13.48
N LEU A 167 18.05 -10.27 -12.18
CA LEU A 167 18.71 -9.51 -11.10
C LEU A 167 20.25 -9.52 -11.18
N LYS A 168 20.85 -10.50 -11.86
CA LYS A 168 22.31 -10.61 -12.07
C LYS A 168 22.84 -9.69 -13.17
N THR A 169 21.97 -9.29 -14.11
CA THR A 169 22.34 -8.58 -15.33
C THR A 169 21.69 -7.19 -15.46
N GLU A 170 20.68 -6.89 -14.65
CA GLU A 170 19.92 -5.64 -14.72
C GLU A 170 20.69 -4.43 -14.16
N TYR A 171 20.75 -3.36 -14.96
CA TYR A 171 21.31 -2.07 -14.55
C TYR A 171 20.23 -1.08 -14.07
N ASP A 172 19.01 -1.12 -14.61
CA ASP A 172 17.93 -0.21 -14.20
C ASP A 172 17.46 -0.51 -12.77
N SER A 173 17.60 0.50 -11.92
CA SER A 173 17.23 0.38 -10.50
C SER A 173 15.75 0.13 -10.31
N ASP A 174 14.93 0.73 -11.16
CA ASP A 174 13.47 0.68 -11.08
C ASP A 174 12.96 -0.73 -11.48
N VAL A 175 13.58 -1.38 -12.47
CA VAL A 175 13.36 -2.80 -12.83
C VAL A 175 13.81 -3.73 -11.69
N LYS A 176 14.99 -3.52 -11.09
CA LYS A 176 15.46 -4.30 -9.93
C LYS A 176 14.51 -4.18 -8.73
N VAL A 177 14.13 -2.94 -8.35
CA VAL A 177 13.15 -2.68 -7.29
C VAL A 177 11.84 -3.40 -7.56
N LYS A 178 11.36 -3.38 -8.82
CA LYS A 178 10.12 -4.07 -9.20
C LYS A 178 10.24 -5.59 -9.11
N ALA A 179 11.32 -6.19 -9.62
CA ALA A 179 11.59 -7.61 -9.50
C ALA A 179 11.65 -8.07 -8.03
N LEU A 180 12.44 -7.37 -7.19
CA LEU A 180 12.57 -7.64 -5.75
C LEU A 180 11.21 -7.57 -5.02
N THR A 181 10.43 -6.51 -5.28
CA THR A 181 9.09 -6.35 -4.69
C THR A 181 8.18 -7.53 -5.06
N THR A 182 8.13 -7.88 -6.35
CA THR A 182 7.28 -8.95 -6.86
C THR A 182 7.72 -10.34 -6.37
N MET A 183 9.02 -10.62 -6.26
CA MET A 183 9.51 -11.86 -5.64
C MET A 183 9.08 -11.96 -4.16
N GLY A 184 9.16 -10.85 -3.42
CA GLY A 184 8.67 -10.75 -2.04
C GLY A 184 7.15 -10.99 -1.91
N GLU A 185 6.35 -10.53 -2.88
CA GLU A 185 4.90 -10.78 -2.91
C GLU A 185 4.56 -12.23 -3.27
N ILE A 186 5.31 -12.85 -4.21
CA ILE A 186 5.14 -14.25 -4.63
C ILE A 186 5.59 -15.25 -3.55
N LYS A 187 6.54 -14.86 -2.68
CA LYS A 187 7.02 -15.61 -1.50
C LYS A 187 7.75 -16.94 -1.81
N VAL A 188 8.24 -17.09 -3.03
CA VAL A 188 9.11 -18.21 -3.42
C VAL A 188 10.55 -17.90 -3.03
N GLN A 189 11.14 -18.67 -2.10
CA GLN A 189 12.48 -18.46 -1.52
C GLN A 189 13.66 -18.77 -2.46
N LYS A 190 13.45 -18.77 -3.78
CA LYS A 190 14.51 -18.97 -4.77
C LYS A 190 15.14 -17.63 -5.13
N GLY A 191 16.47 -17.60 -5.23
CA GLY A 191 17.22 -16.37 -5.45
C GLY A 191 17.62 -15.60 -4.19
N LEU A 192 17.52 -16.21 -3.00
CA LEU A 192 17.97 -15.55 -1.76
C LEU A 192 19.44 -15.06 -1.79
N PRO A 193 20.42 -15.77 -2.40
CA PRO A 193 21.78 -15.24 -2.57
C PRO A 193 21.82 -13.97 -3.42
N GLU A 194 21.11 -13.95 -4.56
CA GLU A 194 21.03 -12.81 -5.48
C GLU A 194 20.32 -11.60 -4.83
N ILE A 195 19.22 -11.82 -4.11
CA ILE A 195 18.55 -10.78 -3.32
C ILE A 195 19.48 -10.24 -2.22
N THR A 196 20.25 -11.13 -1.57
CA THR A 196 21.18 -10.74 -0.50
C THR A 196 22.36 -9.91 -1.03
N ALA A 197 22.86 -10.21 -2.24
CA ALA A 197 23.92 -9.43 -2.89
C ALA A 197 23.47 -7.98 -3.19
N LEU A 198 22.17 -7.78 -3.48
CA LEU A 198 21.60 -6.46 -3.75
C LEU A 198 21.43 -5.60 -2.48
N LEU A 199 21.80 -6.10 -1.29
CA LEU A 199 22.04 -5.26 -0.11
C LEU A 199 23.26 -4.34 -0.26
N ASP A 200 24.14 -4.58 -1.23
CA ASP A 200 25.29 -3.72 -1.58
C ASP A 200 25.08 -2.94 -2.90
N ASP A 201 23.86 -2.92 -3.48
CA ASP A 201 23.60 -2.20 -4.73
C ASP A 201 23.85 -0.69 -4.58
N VAL A 202 24.37 -0.05 -5.62
CA VAL A 202 24.65 1.40 -5.65
C VAL A 202 23.40 2.24 -5.38
N SER A 203 22.23 1.78 -5.81
CA SER A 203 20.95 2.44 -5.62
C SER A 203 20.32 2.12 -4.27
N ILE A 204 20.06 3.17 -3.47
CA ILE A 204 19.44 3.02 -2.15
C ILE A 204 18.03 2.41 -2.23
N ASP A 205 17.27 2.71 -3.29
CA ASP A 205 15.95 2.12 -3.51
C ASP A 205 16.05 0.59 -3.74
N VAL A 206 17.09 0.12 -4.45
CA VAL A 206 17.35 -1.30 -4.67
C VAL A 206 17.74 -1.98 -3.35
N ARG A 207 18.63 -1.37 -2.55
CA ARG A 207 19.00 -1.90 -1.22
C ARG A 207 17.79 -2.01 -0.29
N ILE A 208 16.92 -0.98 -0.26
CA ILE A 208 15.67 -0.99 0.52
C ILE A 208 14.71 -2.08 0.02
N ALA A 209 14.54 -2.22 -1.30
CA ALA A 209 13.71 -3.26 -1.89
C ALA A 209 14.24 -4.67 -1.58
N ALA A 210 15.57 -4.87 -1.54
CA ALA A 210 16.19 -6.14 -1.17
C ALA A 210 15.89 -6.50 0.30
N VAL A 211 16.02 -5.55 1.22
CA VAL A 211 15.65 -5.75 2.64
C VAL A 211 14.17 -6.15 2.79
N TYR A 212 13.25 -5.45 2.12
CA TYR A 212 11.83 -5.80 2.19
C TYR A 212 11.47 -7.10 1.44
N ALA A 213 12.19 -7.46 0.38
CA ALA A 213 12.04 -8.77 -0.28
C ALA A 213 12.43 -9.90 0.68
N LEU A 214 13.59 -9.83 1.32
CA LEU A 214 14.03 -10.79 2.35
C LEU A 214 13.00 -10.91 3.49
N LYS A 215 12.48 -9.76 3.97
CA LYS A 215 11.45 -9.69 5.01
C LYS A 215 10.17 -10.44 4.59
N ASN A 216 9.63 -10.13 3.41
CA ASN A 216 8.40 -10.73 2.91
C ASN A 216 8.55 -12.23 2.59
N LEU A 217 9.75 -12.66 2.18
CA LEU A 217 10.15 -14.05 1.99
C LEU A 217 10.37 -14.82 3.31
N LYS A 218 10.38 -14.13 4.47
CA LYS A 218 10.76 -14.68 5.78
C LYS A 218 12.15 -15.34 5.76
N ALA A 219 13.11 -14.64 5.16
CA ALA A 219 14.48 -15.11 5.02
C ALA A 219 15.27 -14.95 6.33
N ASP A 220 14.88 -15.65 7.40
CA ASP A 220 15.54 -15.58 8.72
C ASP A 220 17.04 -15.89 8.67
N SER A 221 17.49 -16.69 7.68
CA SER A 221 18.90 -16.96 7.39
C SER A 221 19.71 -15.69 7.00
N ALA A 222 19.05 -14.66 6.47
CA ALA A 222 19.67 -13.38 6.14
C ALA A 222 19.88 -12.47 7.39
N LYS A 223 19.41 -12.87 8.58
CA LYS A 223 19.59 -12.09 9.82
C LYS A 223 21.05 -11.66 10.04
N GLY A 224 22.01 -12.58 9.88
CA GLY A 224 23.43 -12.30 10.15
C GLY A 224 24.01 -11.19 9.27
N ILE A 225 23.78 -11.28 7.95
CA ILE A 225 24.24 -10.27 6.99
C ILE A 225 23.50 -8.94 7.15
N LEU A 226 22.20 -8.95 7.47
CA LEU A 226 21.44 -7.73 7.77
C LEU A 226 21.97 -7.01 9.03
N ILE A 227 22.37 -7.74 10.08
CA ILE A 227 23.07 -7.17 11.25
C ILE A 227 24.43 -6.58 10.83
N GLU A 228 25.19 -7.27 9.98
CA GLU A 228 26.49 -6.80 9.50
C GLU A 228 26.37 -5.49 8.71
N LYS A 229 25.39 -5.37 7.80
CA LYS A 229 25.12 -4.11 7.08
C LYS A 229 24.75 -3.00 8.04
N LEU A 230 23.78 -3.25 8.94
CA LEU A 230 23.33 -2.25 9.91
C LEU A 230 24.47 -1.71 10.80
N LYS A 231 25.41 -2.57 11.22
CA LYS A 231 26.58 -2.16 12.03
C LYS A 231 27.66 -1.41 11.24
N LYS A 232 27.60 -1.38 9.91
CA LYS A 232 28.51 -0.60 9.04
C LYS A 232 27.95 0.77 8.64
N GLU A 233 26.65 0.98 8.81
CA GLU A 233 25.97 2.23 8.49
C GLU A 233 26.23 3.35 9.53
N LYS A 234 25.98 4.61 9.13
CA LYS A 234 26.21 5.79 9.97
C LYS A 234 24.94 6.18 10.74
N MET A 235 24.96 5.98 12.06
CA MET A 235 23.80 6.24 12.93
C MET A 235 23.47 7.74 13.16
N HIS A 236 24.35 8.67 12.75
CA HIS A 236 24.19 10.13 12.95
C HIS A 236 23.33 10.83 11.87
N THR A 237 22.71 10.09 10.96
CA THR A 237 21.79 10.62 9.93
C THR A 237 20.56 9.74 9.77
N ASP A 238 19.40 10.37 9.61
CA ASP A 238 18.17 9.69 9.21
C ASP A 238 18.37 8.96 7.87
N SER A 239 17.99 7.68 7.80
CA SER A 239 18.17 6.86 6.60
C SER A 239 17.13 5.76 6.52
N GLN A 240 16.31 5.81 5.46
CA GLN A 240 15.26 4.83 5.19
C GLN A 240 15.81 3.40 5.02
N PHE A 241 17.08 3.25 4.67
CA PHE A 241 17.76 1.95 4.62
C PHE A 241 18.07 1.42 6.03
N ILE A 242 18.57 2.28 6.93
CA ILE A 242 18.79 1.93 8.35
C ILE A 242 17.44 1.57 9.00
N GLU A 243 16.38 2.35 8.73
CA GLU A 243 15.03 2.05 9.22
C GLU A 243 14.52 0.68 8.74
N ALA A 244 14.64 0.39 7.43
CA ALA A 244 14.21 -0.88 6.85
C ALA A 244 14.97 -2.08 7.46
N LEU A 245 16.28 -1.93 7.71
CA LEU A 245 17.12 -2.93 8.37
C LEU A 245 16.63 -3.18 9.82
N ILE A 246 16.45 -2.12 10.62
CA ILE A 246 16.01 -2.24 12.03
C ILE A 246 14.61 -2.88 12.11
N ILE A 247 13.68 -2.49 11.24
CA ILE A 247 12.32 -3.07 11.20
C ILE A 247 12.36 -4.57 10.84
N THR A 248 13.13 -4.94 9.81
CA THR A 248 13.26 -6.32 9.35
C THR A 248 13.93 -7.21 10.39
N LEU A 249 14.98 -6.72 11.06
CA LEU A 249 15.65 -7.42 12.16
C LEU A 249 14.76 -7.57 13.40
N GLY A 250 13.83 -6.63 13.62
CA GLY A 250 12.77 -6.77 14.63
C GLY A 250 11.80 -7.91 14.30
N GLU A 251 11.35 -8.01 13.05
CA GLU A 251 10.47 -9.10 12.59
C GLU A 251 11.16 -10.47 12.62
N PHE A 252 12.46 -10.54 12.27
CA PHE A 252 13.29 -11.76 12.38
C PHE A 252 13.76 -12.08 13.81
N ASN A 253 13.28 -11.35 14.82
CA ASN A 253 13.65 -11.53 16.24
C ASN A 253 15.17 -11.57 16.46
N ALA A 254 15.88 -10.55 16.00
CA ALA A 254 17.34 -10.45 16.05
C ALA A 254 17.88 -10.04 17.44
N THR A 255 17.65 -10.87 18.47
CA THR A 255 18.11 -10.62 19.85
C THR A 255 19.62 -10.37 19.97
N GLU A 256 20.41 -10.86 19.03
CA GLU A 256 21.86 -10.66 18.92
C GLU A 256 22.24 -9.18 18.67
N LEU A 257 21.28 -8.33 18.28
CA LEU A 257 21.44 -6.89 18.08
C LEU A 257 21.23 -6.07 19.36
N ILE A 258 20.67 -6.65 20.43
CA ILE A 258 20.29 -5.95 21.67
C ILE A 258 21.40 -5.04 22.24
N PRO A 259 22.67 -5.49 22.39
CA PRO A 259 23.73 -4.64 22.94
C PRO A 259 24.00 -3.40 22.08
N PHE A 260 24.04 -3.57 20.76
CA PHE A 260 24.26 -2.47 19.80
C PHE A 260 23.07 -1.50 19.75
N ALA A 261 21.85 -2.02 19.91
CA ALA A 261 20.65 -1.20 20.02
C ALA A 261 20.69 -0.31 21.28
N ARG A 262 21.06 -0.86 22.44
CA ARG A 262 21.22 -0.08 23.69
C ARG A 262 22.30 0.99 23.54
N GLU A 263 23.48 0.61 23.06
CA GLU A 263 24.62 1.51 22.83
C GLU A 263 24.26 2.67 21.87
N THR A 264 23.46 2.41 20.84
CA THR A 264 23.02 3.44 19.88
C THR A 264 21.91 4.33 20.44
N ILE A 265 21.08 3.84 21.36
CA ILE A 265 20.09 4.65 22.07
C ILE A 265 20.77 5.58 23.10
N GLU A 266 21.79 5.11 23.81
CA GLU A 266 22.50 5.92 24.83
C GLU A 266 23.43 7.00 24.21
N LYS A 267 23.72 6.92 22.91
CA LYS A 267 24.58 7.84 22.18
C LYS A 267 23.84 9.10 21.70
N ASN A 268 24.19 10.24 22.29
CA ASN A 268 23.66 11.56 21.93
C ASN A 268 24.06 12.07 20.52
N ASP A 269 25.02 11.44 19.85
CA ASP A 269 25.38 11.74 18.45
C ASP A 269 24.59 10.92 17.42
N SER A 270 23.77 9.96 17.87
CA SER A 270 22.90 9.16 17.00
C SER A 270 21.59 9.91 16.72
N ALA A 271 21.15 9.89 15.46
CA ALA A 271 19.98 10.64 15.01
C ALA A 271 18.71 10.20 15.75
N GLY A 272 17.85 11.16 16.10
CA GLY A 272 16.67 10.93 16.94
C GLY A 272 15.74 9.84 16.41
N THR A 273 15.54 9.79 15.09
CA THR A 273 14.72 8.74 14.45
C THR A 273 15.33 7.35 14.61
N ILE A 274 16.66 7.24 14.59
CA ILE A 274 17.39 5.98 14.75
C ILE A 274 17.35 5.52 16.21
N ARG A 275 17.51 6.44 17.18
CA ARG A 275 17.25 6.17 18.61
C ARG A 275 15.81 5.66 18.81
N GLU A 276 14.81 6.35 18.24
CA GLU A 276 13.39 5.97 18.27
C GLU A 276 13.15 4.56 17.69
N ARG A 277 13.75 4.25 16.54
CA ARG A 277 13.63 2.95 15.87
C ARG A 277 14.26 1.83 16.68
N PHE A 278 15.40 2.04 17.32
CA PHE A 278 16.01 1.04 18.20
C PHE A 278 15.18 0.78 19.47
N VAL A 279 14.58 1.81 20.09
CA VAL A 279 13.65 1.62 21.22
C VAL A 279 12.47 0.74 20.80
N LEU A 280 11.83 1.04 19.67
CA LEU A 280 10.72 0.24 19.14
C LEU A 280 11.14 -1.17 18.73
N PHE A 281 12.36 -1.35 18.20
CA PHE A 281 12.95 -2.66 17.93
C PHE A 281 13.05 -3.52 19.20
N LEU A 282 13.51 -2.96 20.32
CA LEU A 282 13.58 -3.66 21.60
C LEU A 282 12.19 -4.09 22.13
N GLY A 283 11.12 -3.39 21.74
CA GLY A 283 9.73 -3.81 21.99
C GLY A 283 9.11 -4.73 20.93
N ASN A 284 9.76 -4.92 19.78
CA ASN A 284 9.28 -5.76 18.68
C ASN A 284 9.85 -7.19 18.75
N ILE A 285 11.11 -7.33 19.16
CA ILE A 285 11.71 -8.64 19.46
C ILE A 285 11.03 -9.29 20.66
N LYS A 286 10.92 -10.61 20.67
CA LYS A 286 10.23 -11.41 21.68
C LYS A 286 11.16 -11.75 22.85
N SER A 287 11.89 -10.75 23.36
CA SER A 287 12.85 -10.90 24.46
C SER A 287 12.60 -9.88 25.56
N THR A 288 12.43 -10.36 26.78
CA THR A 288 12.26 -9.54 27.99
C THR A 288 13.59 -8.99 28.53
N GLU A 289 14.73 -9.34 27.93
CA GLU A 289 16.08 -8.96 28.39
C GLU A 289 16.26 -7.44 28.50
N SER A 290 15.61 -6.67 27.63
CA SER A 290 15.67 -5.19 27.65
C SER A 290 14.66 -4.53 28.60
N LYS A 291 14.00 -5.29 29.48
CA LYS A 291 13.08 -4.76 30.50
C LYS A 291 13.69 -3.60 31.28
N ASP A 292 14.81 -3.83 31.96
CA ASP A 292 15.34 -2.85 32.91
C ASP A 292 15.95 -1.64 32.19
N PHE A 293 16.51 -1.85 31.00
CA PHE A 293 16.94 -0.78 30.10
C PHE A 293 15.77 0.12 29.67
N LEU A 294 14.68 -0.47 29.16
CA LEU A 294 13.49 0.29 28.74
C LEU A 294 12.78 0.96 29.92
N LEU A 295 12.81 0.35 31.11
CA LEU A 295 12.25 0.91 32.34
C LEU A 295 13.04 2.14 32.80
N ASN A 296 14.38 2.06 32.79
CA ASN A 296 15.23 3.20 33.12
C ASN A 296 15.08 4.33 32.09
N LEU A 297 15.03 3.99 30.79
CA LEU A 297 14.82 4.96 29.71
C LEU A 297 13.48 5.68 29.83
N PHE A 298 12.39 4.96 30.16
CA PHE A 298 11.07 5.55 30.43
C PHE A 298 11.08 6.52 31.62
N LYS A 299 11.79 6.15 32.70
CA LYS A 299 11.82 6.89 33.97
C LYS A 299 12.76 8.10 33.95
N ASN A 300 13.80 8.11 33.11
CA ASN A 300 14.76 9.22 33.00
C ASN A 300 14.02 10.55 32.69
N GLU A 301 14.13 11.55 33.57
CA GLU A 301 13.43 12.83 33.37
C GLU A 301 14.09 13.74 32.33
N GLU A 302 15.39 13.57 32.09
CA GLU A 302 16.20 14.37 31.16
C GLU A 302 16.17 13.84 29.70
N GLU A 303 15.60 12.65 29.47
CA GLU A 303 15.47 12.07 28.14
C GLU A 303 14.26 12.64 27.38
N ASP A 304 14.34 12.66 26.04
CA ASP A 304 13.25 13.06 25.17
C ASP A 304 11.92 12.31 25.48
N VAL A 305 10.83 13.09 25.44
CA VAL A 305 9.49 12.64 25.80
C VAL A 305 8.92 11.64 24.78
N THR A 306 9.37 11.62 23.53
CA THR A 306 9.02 10.55 22.58
C THR A 306 9.78 9.26 22.89
N LEU A 307 11.10 9.30 23.12
CA LEU A 307 11.87 8.11 23.47
C LEU A 307 11.33 7.43 24.73
N ARG A 308 11.02 8.21 25.76
CA ARG A 308 10.32 7.73 26.97
C ARG A 308 8.97 7.10 26.66
N ALA A 309 8.19 7.71 25.76
CA ALA A 309 6.86 7.20 25.36
C ALA A 309 6.96 5.89 24.57
N TYR A 310 7.98 5.73 23.71
CA TYR A 310 8.23 4.50 22.99
C TYR A 310 8.82 3.42 23.90
N ALA A 311 9.56 3.78 24.96
CA ALA A 311 10.08 2.84 25.94
C ALA A 311 8.95 2.16 26.71
N VAL A 312 7.98 2.93 27.23
CA VAL A 312 6.79 2.36 27.90
C VAL A 312 5.86 1.60 26.93
N ASN A 313 5.74 2.05 25.67
CA ASN A 313 5.04 1.29 24.63
C ASN A 313 5.70 -0.08 24.39
N SER A 314 7.03 -0.13 24.41
CA SER A 314 7.84 -1.33 24.20
C SER A 314 7.70 -2.32 25.37
N LEU A 315 7.75 -1.83 26.61
CA LEU A 315 7.44 -2.64 27.81
C LEU A 315 6.04 -3.26 27.75
N ALA A 316 5.04 -2.47 27.31
CA ALA A 316 3.67 -2.95 27.15
C ALA A 316 3.51 -3.95 25.99
N LYS A 317 4.27 -3.81 24.90
CA LYS A 317 4.28 -4.75 23.78
C LYS A 317 4.96 -6.08 24.14
N LEU A 318 5.99 -6.03 24.98
CA LEU A 318 6.65 -7.19 25.60
C LEU A 318 5.78 -7.87 26.69
N GLY A 319 4.68 -7.24 27.13
CA GLY A 319 3.78 -7.78 28.15
C GLY A 319 4.33 -7.75 29.57
N ILE A 320 5.32 -6.89 29.86
CA ILE A 320 5.99 -6.80 31.17
C ILE A 320 5.02 -6.23 32.22
N LYS A 321 4.26 -7.08 32.91
CA LYS A 321 3.25 -6.61 33.88
C LYS A 321 3.86 -5.97 35.13
N GLU A 322 5.10 -6.32 35.49
CA GLU A 322 5.69 -5.84 36.75
C GLU A 322 6.03 -4.35 36.74
N VAL A 323 6.11 -3.69 35.57
CA VAL A 323 6.37 -2.23 35.49
C VAL A 323 5.12 -1.38 35.72
N THR A 324 3.95 -1.99 35.95
CA THR A 324 2.68 -1.30 36.24
C THR A 324 2.81 -0.23 37.35
N PRO A 325 3.50 -0.47 38.50
CA PRO A 325 3.68 0.54 39.55
C PRO A 325 4.53 1.72 39.11
N ASP A 326 5.61 1.50 38.35
CA ASP A 326 6.45 2.57 37.79
C ASP A 326 5.67 3.45 36.82
N ILE A 327 4.82 2.85 35.97
CA ILE A 327 3.98 3.59 35.02
C ILE A 327 2.95 4.45 35.78
N LYS A 328 2.33 3.91 36.84
CA LYS A 328 1.45 4.70 37.73
C LYS A 328 2.20 5.83 38.44
N THR A 329 3.44 5.58 38.87
CA THR A 329 4.30 6.59 39.51
C THR A 329 4.63 7.74 38.57
N VAL A 330 5.13 7.45 37.35
CA VAL A 330 5.46 8.48 36.34
C VAL A 330 4.21 9.27 35.94
N LEU A 331 3.06 8.61 35.77
CA LEU A 331 1.78 9.31 35.53
C LEU A 331 1.39 10.23 36.69
N SER A 332 1.55 9.79 37.94
CA SER A 332 1.27 10.63 39.11
C SER A 332 2.17 11.86 39.17
N THR A 333 3.46 11.73 38.83
CA THR A 333 4.39 12.87 38.74
C THR A 333 4.02 13.83 37.62
N ILE A 334 3.65 13.33 36.43
CA ILE A 334 3.14 14.18 35.34
C ILE A 334 1.81 14.84 35.75
N ASP A 335 1.00 14.17 36.57
CA ASP A 335 -0.31 14.69 36.97
C ASP A 335 -0.22 15.92 37.89
N THR A 336 0.86 16.08 38.67
CA THR A 336 1.13 17.27 39.51
C THR A 336 1.76 18.45 38.76
N TYR A 337 2.15 18.29 37.50
CA TYR A 337 2.77 19.37 36.72
C TYR A 337 1.79 20.52 36.43
N PRO A 338 2.25 21.80 36.54
CA PRO A 338 1.49 22.95 36.04
C PRO A 338 1.09 22.74 34.57
N MET A 339 -0.09 23.22 34.18
CA MET A 339 -0.73 22.89 32.88
C MET A 339 0.22 23.09 31.68
N ASP A 340 1.02 24.14 31.66
CA ASP A 340 1.94 24.43 30.55
C ASP A 340 3.17 23.51 30.51
N LYS A 341 3.67 23.03 31.67
CA LYS A 341 4.62 21.91 31.70
C LYS A 341 3.92 20.63 31.24
N LYS A 342 2.70 20.38 31.72
CA LYS A 342 1.93 19.15 31.48
C LYS A 342 1.62 18.91 30.00
N LYS A 343 1.34 19.96 29.21
CA LYS A 343 1.18 19.91 27.74
C LYS A 343 2.31 19.12 27.06
N ARG A 344 3.56 19.35 27.45
CA ARG A 344 4.74 18.68 26.85
C ARG A 344 4.74 17.16 27.07
N TYR A 345 4.14 16.69 28.17
CA TYR A 345 4.10 15.27 28.53
C TYR A 345 2.82 14.55 28.06
N TYR A 346 1.96 15.17 27.25
CA TYR A 346 0.74 14.51 26.76
C TYR A 346 1.04 13.23 25.95
N SER A 347 2.12 13.20 25.16
CA SER A 347 2.56 11.98 24.44
C SER A 347 2.96 10.87 25.41
N LEU A 348 3.83 11.15 26.38
CA LEU A 348 4.25 10.19 27.41
C LEU A 348 3.05 9.70 28.24
N SER A 349 2.14 10.60 28.58
CA SER A 349 0.92 10.29 29.35
C SER A 349 0.04 9.30 28.62
N ILE A 350 -0.28 9.54 27.33
CA ILE A 350 -1.21 8.67 26.61
C ILE A 350 -0.61 7.30 26.30
N TYR A 351 0.68 7.22 25.96
CA TYR A 351 1.38 5.95 25.82
C TYR A 351 1.46 5.18 27.15
N SER A 352 1.68 5.87 28.28
CA SER A 352 1.65 5.26 29.62
C SER A 352 0.26 4.74 30.00
N ILE A 353 -0.80 5.49 29.70
CA ILE A 353 -2.19 5.09 29.95
C ILE A 353 -2.57 3.88 29.09
N ALA A 354 -2.22 3.86 27.81
CA ALA A 354 -2.48 2.70 26.95
C ALA A 354 -1.63 1.48 27.34
N ALA A 355 -0.39 1.69 27.79
CA ALA A 355 0.45 0.63 28.34
C ALA A 355 -0.20 -0.05 29.55
N LEU A 356 -0.75 0.73 30.49
CA LEU A 356 -1.52 0.21 31.62
C LEU A 356 -2.69 -0.67 31.15
N VAL A 357 -3.56 -0.17 30.25
CA VAL A 357 -4.68 -0.96 29.72
C VAL A 357 -4.21 -2.25 29.03
N LYS A 358 -3.11 -2.19 28.25
CA LYS A 358 -2.53 -3.32 27.52
C LYS A 358 -1.91 -4.38 28.44
N LEU A 359 -1.38 -3.98 29.60
CA LEU A 359 -0.88 -4.88 30.65
C LEU A 359 -1.99 -5.48 31.53
N GLY A 360 -3.21 -4.93 31.46
CA GLY A 360 -4.41 -5.42 32.13
C GLY A 360 -4.95 -4.54 33.25
N ASP A 361 -4.41 -3.33 33.44
CA ASP A 361 -4.90 -2.34 34.40
C ASP A 361 -6.16 -1.64 33.86
N THR A 362 -7.33 -2.22 34.16
CA THR A 362 -8.62 -1.75 33.63
C THR A 362 -8.96 -0.32 34.03
N ASP A 363 -8.43 0.16 35.15
CA ASP A 363 -8.68 1.47 35.74
C ASP A 363 -8.09 2.61 34.89
N ALA A 364 -7.15 2.29 33.99
CA ALA A 364 -6.65 3.22 32.98
C ALA A 364 -7.62 3.41 31.79
N THR A 365 -8.62 2.52 31.60
CA THR A 365 -9.57 2.61 30.47
C THR A 365 -10.30 3.96 30.42
N PRO A 366 -10.91 4.47 31.51
CA PRO A 366 -11.61 5.76 31.47
C PRO A 366 -10.68 6.92 31.12
N ARG A 367 -9.40 6.88 31.56
CA ARG A 367 -8.40 7.88 31.19
C ARG A 367 -8.12 7.86 29.68
N LEU A 368 -7.98 6.68 29.08
CA LEU A 368 -7.74 6.52 27.64
C LEU A 368 -8.93 6.99 26.79
N ILE A 369 -10.15 6.64 27.19
CA ILE A 369 -11.38 7.12 26.54
C ILE A 369 -11.49 8.65 26.64
N ASN A 370 -11.07 9.25 27.77
CA ASN A 370 -11.08 10.70 27.90
C ASN A 370 -10.05 11.40 27.00
N SER A 371 -8.95 10.74 26.60
CA SER A 371 -8.00 11.30 25.63
C SER A 371 -8.61 11.59 24.25
N LEU A 372 -9.67 10.87 23.84
CA LEU A 372 -10.45 11.18 22.63
C LEU A 372 -11.20 12.53 22.70
N LYS A 373 -11.33 13.11 23.90
CA LYS A 373 -12.00 14.39 24.16
C LYS A 373 -11.01 15.57 24.33
N SER A 374 -9.70 15.34 24.24
CA SER A 374 -8.69 16.41 24.33
C SER A 374 -8.81 17.39 23.17
N ASP A 375 -8.57 18.68 23.43
CA ASP A 375 -8.57 19.76 22.43
C ASP A 375 -7.46 19.57 21.38
N SER A 376 -6.33 18.99 21.79
CA SER A 376 -5.23 18.65 20.88
C SER A 376 -5.60 17.50 19.95
N ALA A 377 -5.69 17.79 18.65
CA ALA A 377 -5.94 16.78 17.62
C ALA A 377 -4.87 15.66 17.60
N GLY A 378 -3.62 15.97 17.96
CA GLY A 378 -2.54 14.98 18.08
C GLY A 378 -2.79 13.96 19.20
N VAL A 379 -3.33 14.41 20.34
CA VAL A 379 -3.73 13.51 21.44
C VAL A 379 -4.92 12.65 21.01
N ARG A 380 -5.90 13.21 20.30
CA ARG A 380 -7.05 12.46 19.77
C ARG A 380 -6.63 11.40 18.74
N LEU A 381 -5.75 11.74 17.80
CA LEU A 381 -5.15 10.79 16.84
C LEU A 381 -4.50 9.61 17.57
N LYS A 382 -3.62 9.92 18.53
CA LYS A 382 -2.88 8.90 19.28
C LYS A 382 -3.81 8.02 20.14
N ALA A 383 -4.88 8.57 20.68
CA ALA A 383 -5.91 7.80 21.39
C ALA A 383 -6.58 6.77 20.48
N ILE A 384 -6.94 7.15 19.24
CA ILE A 384 -7.55 6.25 18.27
C ILE A 384 -6.57 5.12 17.88
N GLU A 385 -5.32 5.44 17.58
CA GLU A 385 -4.29 4.44 17.23
C GLU A 385 -4.12 3.40 18.33
N LEU A 386 -4.03 3.82 19.60
CA LEU A 386 -3.84 2.94 20.74
C LEU A 386 -5.09 2.11 21.05
N LEU A 387 -6.29 2.68 20.89
CA LEU A 387 -7.55 1.93 21.04
C LEU A 387 -7.76 0.91 19.91
N LYS A 388 -7.27 1.20 18.69
CA LYS A 388 -7.27 0.27 17.56
C LYS A 388 -6.40 -0.96 17.83
N GLU A 389 -5.23 -0.79 18.44
CA GLU A 389 -4.41 -1.92 18.91
C GLU A 389 -5.13 -2.77 19.97
N LEU A 390 -5.81 -2.12 20.92
CA LEU A 390 -6.53 -2.77 22.03
C LEU A 390 -7.83 -3.46 21.59
N LYS A 391 -8.42 -3.06 20.47
CA LYS A 391 -9.69 -3.55 19.90
C LYS A 391 -10.88 -3.50 20.89
N ASP A 392 -10.86 -2.53 21.80
CA ASP A 392 -11.86 -2.40 22.86
C ASP A 392 -13.21 -1.91 22.30
N LYS A 393 -14.16 -2.85 22.15
CA LYS A 393 -15.50 -2.59 21.63
C LYS A 393 -16.29 -1.55 22.44
N ARG A 394 -15.93 -1.27 23.70
CA ARG A 394 -16.53 -0.20 24.51
C ARG A 394 -16.28 1.20 23.93
N THR A 395 -15.39 1.33 22.95
CA THR A 395 -15.04 2.61 22.31
C THR A 395 -15.71 2.84 20.96
N ILE A 396 -16.52 1.90 20.45
CA ILE A 396 -17.17 2.01 19.13
C ILE A 396 -18.00 3.29 19.01
N ASP A 397 -18.83 3.62 20.00
CA ASP A 397 -19.74 4.78 19.92
C ASP A 397 -18.98 6.11 19.85
N ILE A 398 -17.94 6.26 20.67
CA ILE A 398 -17.09 7.47 20.66
C ILE A 398 -16.20 7.52 19.41
N LEU A 399 -15.76 6.38 18.86
CA LEU A 399 -15.09 6.32 17.56
C LEU A 399 -16.04 6.70 16.42
N GLN A 400 -17.31 6.26 16.43
CA GLN A 400 -18.31 6.69 15.46
C GLN A 400 -18.61 8.19 15.56
N TYR A 401 -18.66 8.75 16.78
CA TYR A 401 -18.76 10.20 16.97
C TYR A 401 -17.54 10.94 16.41
N LYS A 402 -16.32 10.49 16.74
CA LYS A 402 -15.06 11.07 16.22
C LYS A 402 -14.98 10.99 14.68
N MET A 403 -15.40 9.87 14.11
CA MET A 403 -15.49 9.66 12.66
C MET A 403 -16.41 10.67 11.97
N LYS A 404 -17.59 10.95 12.54
CA LYS A 404 -18.62 11.82 11.94
C LYS A 404 -18.43 13.30 12.25
N HIS A 405 -17.86 13.63 13.42
CA HIS A 405 -17.98 14.97 14.02
C HIS A 405 -16.68 15.54 14.60
N ASP A 406 -15.51 14.91 14.44
CA ASP A 406 -14.26 15.57 14.84
C ASP A 406 -13.88 16.67 13.83
N PRO A 407 -13.55 17.89 14.29
CA PRO A 407 -13.17 18.98 13.39
C PRO A 407 -11.92 18.66 12.57
N ASN A 408 -11.02 17.79 13.05
CA ASN A 408 -9.79 17.47 12.32
C ASN A 408 -10.00 16.29 11.36
N ASN A 409 -9.80 16.53 10.06
CA ASN A 409 -9.96 15.53 8.99
C ASN A 409 -9.10 14.27 9.20
N ARG A 410 -7.91 14.39 9.81
CA ARG A 410 -7.04 13.24 10.13
C ARG A 410 -7.65 12.39 11.25
N VAL A 411 -8.26 13.02 12.27
CA VAL A 411 -8.96 12.32 13.37
C VAL A 411 -10.18 11.57 12.84
N ARG A 412 -11.00 12.20 11.97
CA ARG A 412 -12.14 11.52 11.33
C ARG A 412 -11.69 10.25 10.59
N LYS A 413 -10.66 10.40 9.74
CA LYS A 413 -10.08 9.29 8.97
C LYS A 413 -9.49 8.18 9.84
N ALA A 414 -8.74 8.52 10.89
CA ALA A 414 -8.18 7.53 11.81
C ALA A 414 -9.30 6.74 12.51
N ALA A 415 -10.40 7.39 12.88
CA ALA A 415 -11.57 6.71 13.44
C ALA A 415 -12.26 5.78 12.43
N THR A 416 -12.39 6.20 11.15
CA THR A 416 -12.84 5.32 10.05
C THR A 416 -11.97 4.07 9.91
N GLU A 417 -10.64 4.24 9.87
CA GLU A 417 -9.67 3.15 9.71
C GLU A 417 -9.73 2.21 10.93
N ALA A 418 -9.84 2.75 12.16
CA ALA A 418 -10.01 1.95 13.38
C ALA A 418 -11.33 1.16 13.45
N LEU A 419 -12.46 1.79 13.08
CA LEU A 419 -13.77 1.12 13.06
C LEU A 419 -13.79 -0.05 12.05
N LYS A 420 -13.19 0.15 10.87
CA LYS A 420 -13.03 -0.92 9.86
C LYS A 420 -12.18 -2.08 10.40
N GLU A 421 -11.05 -1.81 11.04
CA GLU A 421 -10.20 -2.85 11.67
C GLU A 421 -10.84 -3.56 12.88
N MET A 422 -11.81 -2.91 13.53
CA MET A 422 -12.63 -3.50 14.59
C MET A 422 -13.83 -4.31 14.05
N GLY A 423 -14.01 -4.38 12.73
CA GLY A 423 -15.10 -5.11 12.07
C GLY A 423 -16.46 -4.40 12.13
N VAL A 424 -16.47 -3.10 12.42
CA VAL A 424 -17.70 -2.28 12.38
C VAL A 424 -17.96 -1.88 10.93
N ALA A 425 -19.18 -2.08 10.44
CA ALA A 425 -19.59 -1.58 9.13
C ALA A 425 -19.58 -0.04 9.14
N VAL A 426 -18.92 0.58 8.18
CA VAL A 426 -18.79 2.04 8.09
C VAL A 426 -19.40 2.52 6.78
N GLU A 427 -20.53 3.22 6.89
CA GLU A 427 -21.10 3.98 5.77
C GLU A 427 -20.24 5.23 5.53
N GLU A 428 -19.61 5.31 4.36
CA GLU A 428 -18.82 6.48 3.96
C GLU A 428 -19.76 7.61 3.53
N SER A 429 -20.02 8.55 4.44
CA SER A 429 -20.83 9.74 4.17
C SER A 429 -20.23 10.54 3.01
N THR A 430 -20.98 10.67 1.92
CA THR A 430 -20.50 11.19 0.62
C THR A 430 -20.21 12.70 0.58
N THR A 431 -20.19 13.37 1.74
CA THR A 431 -20.10 14.84 1.90
C THR A 431 -18.71 15.41 1.63
N ASP A 432 -17.63 14.69 1.98
CA ASP A 432 -16.25 15.21 1.90
C ASP A 432 -15.67 15.25 0.46
N LYS A 433 -16.49 15.08 -0.59
CA LYS A 433 -16.07 15.27 -1.99
C LYS A 433 -16.12 16.72 -2.50
N ASN A 434 -16.78 17.63 -1.77
CA ASN A 434 -17.00 19.01 -2.22
C ASN A 434 -16.20 20.07 -1.46
N ASN A 435 -15.19 19.70 -0.66
CA ASN A 435 -14.34 20.65 0.06
C ASN A 435 -12.85 20.46 -0.28
N THR A 436 -12.52 20.74 -1.54
CA THR A 436 -11.13 20.82 -2.04
C THR A 436 -10.54 22.20 -1.80
N ASP A 437 -9.32 22.21 -1.27
CA ASP A 437 -8.35 23.32 -1.34
C ASP A 437 -8.81 24.72 -0.87
N GLN A 438 -8.83 24.91 0.45
CA GLN A 438 -8.29 26.15 1.04
C GLN A 438 -7.20 25.81 2.07
N PRO A 439 -5.98 26.37 1.94
CA PRO A 439 -4.99 26.33 3.00
C PRO A 439 -5.33 27.39 4.05
N GLN A 440 -6.06 27.01 5.09
CA GLN A 440 -6.11 27.83 6.30
C GLN A 440 -4.77 27.70 7.03
N ASN A 441 -3.93 28.73 6.87
CA ASN A 441 -2.91 29.06 7.86
C ASN A 441 -3.65 29.53 9.12
N GLU A 442 -3.32 28.96 10.27
CA GLU A 442 -3.57 29.56 11.58
C GLU A 442 -2.52 28.99 12.54
N GLU A 443 -1.86 29.89 13.27
CA GLU A 443 -0.85 29.61 14.29
C GLU A 443 -1.54 29.53 15.68
N GLU A 444 -0.80 29.14 16.73
CA GLU A 444 -1.22 28.90 18.15
C GLU A 444 -1.73 27.49 18.54
#